data_AF-A0A358A0N4-F1
#
_entry.id   AF-A0A358A0N4-F1
#
_cell.length_a   1.000
_cell.length_b   1.000
_cell.length_c   1.000
_cell.angle_alpha   90.00
_cell.angle_beta   90.00
_cell.angle_gamma   90.00
#
_symmetry.space_group_name_H-M   'P 1'
#
loop_
_entity.id
_entity.type
_entity.pdbx_description
1 polymer ?
#
loop_
_entity_poly.entity_id
_entity_poly.type
_entity_poly.pdbx_seq_one_letter_code
_entity_poly.pdbx_strand_id
1 'polypeptide(L)'
;DLHGGGSDLIFPHHECSRAQSGAANGVTFVNHWMHAGMVAYQGTKMSKSLGNLVFVSELVKTADPRAIRLALMRHHYRSDWEWFD
;
A
#
# COMPACT_ATOMS: atom_id res chain seq x y z
N ASP A 1 13.38 13.84 -1.04
CA ASP A 1 12.43 14.06 -2.16
C ASP A 1 11.12 13.32 -2.02
N LEU A 2 11.12 11.99 -1.96
CA LEU A 2 9.90 11.16 -1.97
C LEU A 2 9.71 10.40 -0.65
N HIS A 3 8.47 10.29 -0.18
CA HIS A 3 8.06 9.38 0.90
C HIS A 3 6.81 8.62 0.48
N GLY A 4 6.83 7.30 0.61
CA GLY A 4 5.79 6.42 0.08
C GLY A 4 5.12 5.57 1.15
N GLY A 5 3.89 5.13 0.89
CA GLY A 5 3.19 4.13 1.69
C GLY A 5 1.84 3.75 1.11
N GLY A 6 1.06 2.94 1.83
CA GLY A 6 -0.36 2.72 1.50
C GLY A 6 -1.19 3.98 1.77
N SER A 7 -2.36 4.09 1.12
CA SER A 7 -3.31 5.19 1.36
C SER A 7 -3.84 5.21 2.79
N ASP A 8 -3.86 4.06 3.47
CA ASP A 8 -4.18 3.92 4.88
C ASP A 8 -3.15 4.56 5.81
N LEU A 9 -1.92 4.81 5.34
CA LEU A 9 -0.87 5.48 6.12
C LEU A 9 -0.94 7.00 6.05
N ILE A 10 -1.78 7.60 5.19
CA ILE A 10 -1.94 9.06 5.12
C ILE A 10 -2.23 9.63 6.51
N PHE A 11 -3.17 9.00 7.23
CA PHE A 11 -3.53 9.38 8.59
C PHE A 11 -3.76 8.14 9.47
N PRO A 12 -3.29 8.12 10.72
CA PRO A 12 -2.51 9.18 11.38
C PRO A 12 -1.00 9.14 11.05
N HIS A 13 -0.51 8.05 10.46
CA HIS A 13 0.91 7.72 10.43
C HIS A 13 1.78 8.81 9.77
N HIS A 14 1.57 9.10 8.48
CA HIS A 14 2.37 10.08 7.75
C HIS A 14 2.15 11.50 8.24
N GLU A 15 0.93 11.84 8.67
CA GLU A 15 0.64 13.14 9.28
C GLU A 15 1.47 13.36 10.55
N CYS A 16 1.56 12.36 11.43
CA CYS A 16 2.41 12.40 12.61
C CYS A 16 3.90 12.46 12.24
N SER A 17 4.36 11.68 11.25
CA SER A 17 5.75 11.76 10.78
C SER A 17 6.10 13.16 10.28
N ARG A 18 5.20 13.79 9.49
CA ARG A 18 5.38 15.17 9.01
C ARG A 18 5.48 16.16 10.18
N ALA A 19 4.59 16.05 11.16
CA ALA A 19 4.59 16.93 12.33
C ALA A 19 5.85 16.76 13.18
N GLN A 20 6.26 15.53 13.48
CA GLN A 20 7.44 15.23 14.29
C GLN A 20 8.73 15.71 13.62
N SER A 21 8.92 15.38 12.34
CA SER A 21 10.11 15.78 11.59
C SER A 21 10.17 17.28 11.37
N GLY A 22 9.04 17.93 11.09
CA GLY A 22 8.96 19.39 10.98
C GLY A 22 9.29 20.10 12.29
N ALA A 23 8.71 19.65 13.40
CA ALA A 23 8.95 20.24 14.72
C ALA A 23 10.39 20.06 15.21
N ALA A 24 11.00 18.90 14.96
CA ALA A 24 12.36 18.60 15.43
C ALA A 24 13.45 19.31 14.62
N ASN A 25 13.26 19.50 13.32
CA ASN A 25 14.32 19.97 12.42
C ASN A 25 14.10 21.38 11.85
N GLY A 26 12.88 21.94 11.96
CA GLY A 26 12.56 23.28 11.44
C GLY A 26 12.61 23.41 9.91
N VAL A 27 12.62 22.28 9.19
CA VAL A 27 12.71 22.22 7.72
C VAL A 27 11.64 21.31 7.14
N THR A 28 11.34 21.48 5.84
CA THR A 28 10.44 20.59 5.11
C THR A 28 10.98 19.16 5.11
N PHE A 29 10.21 18.22 5.66
CA PHE A 29 10.62 16.82 5.76
C PHE A 29 10.67 16.11 4.40
N VAL A 30 9.63 16.28 3.57
CA VAL A 30 9.44 15.55 2.31
C VAL A 30 8.82 16.49 1.27
N ASN A 31 9.32 16.47 0.03
CA ASN A 31 8.83 17.29 -1.07
C ASN A 31 7.57 16.69 -1.74
N HIS A 32 7.53 15.36 -1.87
CA HIS A 32 6.46 14.64 -2.54
C HIS A 32 6.07 13.37 -1.79
N TRP A 33 4.77 13.23 -1.54
CA TRP A 33 4.20 12.04 -0.89
C TRP A 33 3.51 11.15 -1.92
N MET A 34 3.75 9.84 -1.85
CA MET A 34 3.21 8.85 -2.78
C MET A 34 2.41 7.80 -2.02
N HIS A 35 1.14 7.62 -2.39
CA HIS A 35 0.27 6.65 -1.73
C HIS A 35 -0.28 5.63 -2.72
N ALA A 36 -0.07 4.35 -2.40
CA ALA A 36 -0.62 3.25 -3.18
C ALA A 36 -2.09 3.00 -2.80
N GLY A 37 -2.90 2.66 -3.80
CA GLY A 37 -4.28 2.24 -3.62
C GLY A 37 -4.39 0.94 -2.84
N MET A 38 -5.55 0.73 -2.22
CA MET A 38 -5.87 -0.49 -1.49
C MET A 38 -6.20 -1.63 -2.46
N VAL A 39 -5.89 -2.85 -2.03
CA VAL A 39 -6.33 -4.07 -2.70
C VAL A 39 -7.45 -4.71 -1.88
N ALA A 40 -8.61 -4.88 -2.51
CA ALA A 40 -9.76 -5.59 -1.96
C ALA A 40 -9.73 -7.07 -2.37
N TYR A 41 -10.48 -7.90 -1.65
CA TYR A 41 -10.72 -9.29 -1.99
C TYR A 41 -12.15 -9.67 -1.58
N GLN A 42 -12.88 -10.29 -2.51
CA GLN A 42 -14.28 -10.71 -2.31
C GLN A 42 -15.18 -9.56 -1.84
N GLY A 43 -15.13 -8.42 -2.53
CA GLY A 43 -15.93 -7.22 -2.27
C GLY A 43 -15.56 -6.48 -0.98
N THR A 44 -14.51 -6.88 -0.27
CA THR A 44 -14.12 -6.28 1.01
C THR A 44 -12.64 -5.92 1.05
N LYS A 45 -12.28 -4.93 1.87
CA LYS A 45 -10.87 -4.61 2.12
C LYS A 45 -10.16 -5.81 2.75
N MET A 46 -8.97 -6.14 2.27
CA MET A 46 -8.14 -7.17 2.91
C MET A 46 -7.65 -6.69 4.29
N SER A 47 -7.82 -7.53 5.31
CA SER A 47 -7.30 -7.26 6.66
C SER A 47 -7.09 -8.55 7.47
N LYS A 48 -6.14 -8.50 8.42
CA LYS A 48 -5.89 -9.62 9.33
C LYS A 48 -7.11 -10.00 10.16
N SER A 49 -7.88 -9.02 10.63
CA SER A 49 -9.06 -9.24 11.47
C SER A 49 -10.21 -9.91 10.73
N LEU A 50 -10.34 -9.68 9.42
CA LEU A 50 -11.35 -10.35 8.59
C LEU A 50 -10.91 -11.74 8.12
N GLY A 51 -9.65 -12.12 8.32
CA GLY A 51 -9.12 -13.42 7.88
C GLY A 51 -9.11 -13.61 6.37
N ASN A 52 -9.31 -12.56 5.58
CA ASN A 52 -9.45 -12.58 4.12
C ASN A 52 -8.14 -12.23 3.39
N LEU A 53 -6.99 -12.51 4.01
CA LEU A 53 -5.70 -12.18 3.41
C LEU A 53 -5.31 -13.19 2.34
N VAL A 54 -4.96 -12.69 1.15
CA VAL A 54 -4.26 -13.44 0.13
C VAL A 54 -2.76 -13.29 0.38
N PHE A 55 -2.09 -14.37 0.75
CA PHE A 55 -0.66 -14.34 1.07
C PHE A 55 0.18 -14.56 -0.17
N VAL A 56 1.09 -13.62 -0.46
CA VAL A 56 2.08 -13.76 -1.55
C VAL A 56 2.90 -15.05 -1.38
N SER A 57 3.21 -15.46 -0.15
CA SER A 57 3.93 -16.72 0.13
C SER A 57 3.19 -17.98 -0.30
N GLU A 58 1.85 -17.94 -0.37
CA GLU A 58 1.05 -19.05 -0.89
C GLU A 58 0.91 -18.94 -2.41
N LEU A 59 0.71 -17.74 -2.96
CA LEU A 59 0.61 -17.52 -4.41
C LEU A 59 1.85 -17.99 -5.16
N VAL A 60 3.06 -17.75 -4.63
CA VAL A 60 4.31 -18.17 -5.29
C VAL A 60 4.51 -19.68 -5.34
N LYS A 61 3.71 -20.46 -4.58
CA LYS A 61 3.72 -21.93 -4.66
C LYS A 61 2.90 -22.45 -5.84
N THR A 62 1.97 -21.65 -6.36
CA THR A 62 1.02 -22.04 -7.41
C THR A 62 1.18 -21.26 -8.72
N ALA A 63 1.86 -20.11 -8.71
CA ALA A 63 2.07 -19.25 -9.87
C ALA A 63 3.52 -18.71 -9.97
N ASP A 64 3.97 -18.42 -11.19
CA ASP A 64 5.26 -17.75 -11.42
C ASP A 64 5.24 -16.35 -10.77
N PRO A 65 6.23 -15.97 -9.94
CA PRO A 65 6.30 -14.65 -9.30
C PRO A 65 6.17 -13.47 -10.26
N ARG A 66 6.59 -13.62 -11.52
CA ARG A 66 6.45 -12.58 -12.56
C ARG A 66 5.00 -12.41 -13.00
N ALA A 67 4.21 -13.49 -13.01
CA ALA A 67 2.77 -13.41 -13.30
C ALA A 67 2.04 -12.68 -12.17
N ILE A 68 2.37 -12.97 -10.91
CA ILE A 68 1.84 -12.23 -9.74
C ILE A 68 2.21 -10.75 -9.85
N ARG A 69 3.47 -10.43 -10.18
CA ARG A 69 3.91 -9.04 -10.37
C ARG A 69 3.15 -8.35 -11.50
N LEU A 70 2.89 -9.04 -12.62
CA LEU A 70 2.12 -8.50 -13.73
C LEU A 70 0.68 -8.19 -13.31
N ALA A 71 0.04 -9.07 -12.52
CA ALA A 71 -1.29 -8.81 -11.98
C ALA A 71 -1.31 -7.52 -11.13
N LEU A 72 -0.32 -7.33 -10.24
CA LEU A 72 -0.20 -6.11 -9.43
C LEU A 72 0.03 -4.85 -10.29
N MET A 73 0.90 -4.92 -11.31
CA MET A 73 1.28 -3.77 -12.15
C MET A 73 0.26 -3.42 -13.24
N ARG A 74 -0.75 -4.28 -13.46
CA ARG A 74 -1.84 -3.99 -14.43
C ARG A 74 -2.69 -2.79 -14.01
N HIS A 75 -2.67 -2.47 -12.72
CA HIS A 75 -3.44 -1.38 -12.14
C HIS A 75 -2.55 -0.15 -11.95
N HIS A 76 -3.11 1.03 -12.19
CA HIS A 76 -2.41 2.27 -11.84
C HIS A 76 -2.19 2.30 -10.32
N TYR A 77 -0.97 2.58 -9.86
CA TYR A 77 -0.58 2.36 -8.45
C TYR A 77 -1.44 3.11 -7.43
N ARG A 78 -2.07 4.24 -7.82
CA ARG A 78 -2.96 5.05 -6.96
C ARG A 78 -4.41 4.58 -6.91
N SER A 79 -4.81 3.71 -7.82
CA SER A 79 -6.19 3.26 -7.94
C SER A 79 -6.42 2.09 -7.00
N ASP A 80 -7.49 2.15 -6.22
CA ASP A 80 -8.00 0.98 -5.52
C ASP A 80 -8.47 -0.05 -6.55
N TRP A 81 -8.27 -1.32 -6.25
CA TRP A 81 -8.66 -2.42 -7.13
C TRP A 81 -8.93 -3.70 -6.33
N GLU A 82 -9.50 -4.69 -6.99
CA GLU A 82 -9.88 -5.95 -6.39
C GLU A 82 -9.06 -7.11 -6.94
N TRP A 83 -8.51 -7.92 -6.04
CA TRP A 83 -7.85 -9.16 -6.36
C TRP A 83 -8.88 -10.23 -6.74
N PHE A 84 -8.60 -10.94 -7.83
CA PHE A 84 -9.35 -12.10 -8.29
C PHE A 84 -8.35 -13.25 -8.53
N ASP A 85 -8.74 -14.46 -8.12
CA ASP A 85 -7.93 -15.68 -8.29
C ASP A 85 -7.91 -16.20 -9.73
#